data_AF-A0AA48H7N3-F1
#
_entry.id   AF-A0AA48H7N3-F1
#
_cell.length_a   1.000
_cell.length_b   1.000
_cell.length_c   1.000
_cell.angle_alpha   90.00
_cell.angle_beta   90.00
_cell.angle_gamma   90.00
#
_symmetry.space_group_name_H-M   'P 1'
#
loop_
_entity.id
_entity.type
_entity.pdbx_description
1 polymer ?
#
loop_
_entity_poly.entity_id
_entity_poly.type
_entity_poly.pdbx_seq_one_letter_code
_entity_poly.pdbx_strand_id
1 'polypeptide(L)'
;MALWSHSLVYNTKRSGEFMLGNQRVRFRRVRFPERPPKEWFAVDLLESRDSVGLSLEELRPRLVDALRSGRLDPLRLQAMAAAYATAFHRHFVEDAIREAR
;
A
#
# COMPACT_ATOMS: atom_id res chain seq x y z
N MET A 1 18.26 -15.98 -11.03
CA MET A 1 17.75 -14.72 -10.43
C MET A 1 16.85 -15.12 -9.27
N ALA A 2 17.25 -14.90 -8.01
CA ALA A 2 16.43 -15.27 -6.85
C ALA A 2 15.39 -14.18 -6.60
N LEU A 3 14.11 -14.50 -6.77
CA LEU A 3 13.00 -13.61 -6.47
C LEU A 3 12.77 -13.64 -4.94
N TRP A 4 13.40 -12.72 -4.20
CA TRP A 4 13.21 -12.63 -2.75
C TRP A 4 11.86 -11.95 -2.45
N SER A 5 10.80 -12.75 -2.33
CA SER A 5 9.52 -12.29 -1.80
C SER A 5 9.63 -12.10 -0.29
N HIS A 6 9.77 -10.87 0.18
CA HIS A 6 9.67 -10.57 1.61
C HIS A 6 8.19 -10.38 1.97
N SER A 7 7.74 -10.99 3.07
CA SER A 7 6.41 -10.71 3.63
C SER A 7 6.39 -9.31 4.26
N LEU A 8 5.43 -8.48 3.86
CA LEU A 8 5.20 -7.16 4.45
C LEU A 8 4.48 -7.34 5.79
N VAL A 9 5.13 -6.96 6.90
CA VAL A 9 4.57 -7.06 8.25
C VAL A 9 4.46 -5.67 8.87
N TYR A 10 3.22 -5.27 9.20
CA TYR A 10 2.93 -4.01 9.86
C TYR A 10 3.22 -4.09 11.36
N ASN A 11 4.07 -3.20 11.87
CA ASN A 11 4.40 -3.14 13.29
C ASN A 11 4.50 -1.69 13.76
N THR A 12 3.80 -1.36 14.85
CA THR A 12 3.76 -0.01 15.42
C THR A 12 4.88 0.27 16.43
N LYS A 13 5.65 -0.75 16.82
CA LYS A 13 6.69 -0.68 17.88
C LYS A 13 8.12 -0.80 17.39
N ARG A 14 8.41 -1.53 16.30
CA ARG A 14 9.78 -1.83 15.86
C ARG A 14 9.97 -1.59 14.36
N SER A 15 11.17 -1.16 13.99
CA SER A 15 11.63 -0.99 12.60
C SER A 15 12.99 -1.64 12.41
N GLY A 16 13.29 -2.16 11.21
CA GLY A 16 14.53 -2.86 10.87
C GLY A 16 14.27 -4.23 10.22
N GLU A 17 15.33 -4.91 9.79
CA GLU A 17 15.25 -6.31 9.35
C GLU A 17 15.48 -7.24 10.55
N PHE A 18 14.66 -8.27 10.66
CA PHE A 18 14.74 -9.24 11.74
C PHE A 18 14.54 -10.65 11.18
N MET A 19 15.09 -11.63 11.91
CA MET A 19 14.76 -13.03 11.72
C MET A 19 13.55 -13.35 12.59
N LEU A 20 12.43 -13.75 11.98
CA LEU A 20 11.28 -14.32 12.68
C LEU A 20 11.29 -15.82 12.41
N GLY A 21 11.76 -16.61 13.38
CA GLY A 21 12.16 -18.00 13.13
C GLY A 21 13.28 -18.05 12.08
N ASN A 22 13.09 -18.83 11.01
CA ASN A 22 14.04 -18.94 9.89
C ASN A 22 13.73 -17.98 8.72
N GLN A 23 12.75 -17.07 8.86
CA GLN A 23 12.38 -16.14 7.79
C GLN A 23 12.91 -14.74 8.07
N ARG A 24 13.51 -14.12 7.05
CA ARG A 24 13.92 -12.71 7.09
C ARG A 24 12.71 -11.85 6.79
N VAL A 25 12.33 -11.02 7.76
CA VAL A 25 11.21 -10.08 7.65
C VAL A 25 11.72 -8.66 7.81
N ARG A 26 11.20 -7.73 7.00
CA ARG A 26 11.53 -6.31 7.08
C ARG A 26 10.38 -5.57 7.75
N PHE A 27 10.64 -5.03 8.94
CA PHE A 27 9.72 -4.14 9.64
C PHE A 27 9.98 -2.70 9.18
N ARG A 28 9.04 -2.11 8.46
CA ARG A 28 9.15 -0.72 7.99
C ARG A 28 8.60 0.25 9.03
N ARG A 29 9.33 1.36 9.23
CA ARG A 29 8.80 2.51 9.99
C ARG A 29 7.96 3.34 9.04
N VAL A 30 6.66 3.07 9.01
CA VAL A 30 5.69 3.87 8.27
C VAL A 30 4.98 4.78 9.27
N ARG A 31 4.61 5.99 8.84
CA ARG A 31 3.74 6.84 9.67
C ARG A 31 2.36 6.20 9.68
N PHE A 32 2.01 5.55 10.78
CA PHE A 32 0.69 4.96 10.94
C PHE A 32 -0.30 6.04 11.41
N PRO A 33 -1.50 6.11 10.81
CA PRO A 33 -2.65 6.71 11.47
C PRO A 33 -2.90 5.95 12.79
N GLU A 34 -3.47 6.63 13.79
CA GLU A 34 -3.79 6.00 15.08
C GLU A 34 -4.72 4.78 14.92
N ARG A 35 -5.63 4.84 13.92
CA ARG A 35 -6.46 3.72 13.47
C ARG A 35 -6.38 3.64 11.95
N PRO A 36 -5.50 2.79 11.37
CA PRO A 36 -5.32 2.74 9.93
C PRO A 36 -6.56 2.16 9.25
N PRO A 37 -7.25 2.92 8.37
CA PRO A 37 -8.34 2.36 7.58
C PRO A 37 -7.78 1.49 6.44
N LYS A 38 -8.64 0.68 5.82
CA LYS A 38 -8.30 -0.17 4.65
C LYS A 38 -7.65 0.62 3.50
N GLU A 39 -8.04 1.89 3.34
CA GLU A 39 -7.49 2.81 2.35
C GLU A 39 -6.02 3.16 2.62
N TRP A 40 -5.60 3.23 3.89
CA TRP A 40 -4.20 3.46 4.23
C TRP A 40 -3.33 2.28 3.79
N PHE A 41 -3.82 1.04 3.97
CA PHE A 41 -3.11 -0.15 3.51
C PHE A 41 -3.00 -0.21 2.00
N ALA A 42 -4.02 0.24 1.26
CA ALA A 42 -3.95 0.34 -0.20
C ALA A 42 -2.86 1.34 -0.65
N VAL A 43 -2.75 2.48 0.03
CA VAL A 43 -1.70 3.48 -0.22
C VAL A 43 -0.31 2.95 0.14
N ASP A 44 -0.15 2.31 1.30
CA ASP A 44 1.14 1.74 1.69
C ASP A 44 1.58 0.59 0.76
N LEU A 45 0.64 -0.23 0.25
CA LEU A 45 0.94 -1.26 -0.73
C LEU A 45 1.47 -0.65 -2.04
N LEU A 46 0.89 0.46 -2.51
CA LEU A 46 1.38 1.18 -3.68
C LEU A 46 2.80 1.72 -3.46
N GLU A 47 3.06 2.32 -2.30
CA GLU A 47 4.38 2.83 -1.90
C GLU A 47 5.43 1.72 -1.74
N SER A 48 5.00 0.49 -1.43
CA SER A 48 5.88 -0.65 -1.18
C SER A 48 5.90 -1.70 -2.28
N ARG A 49 5.22 -1.46 -3.41
CA ARG A 49 4.98 -2.45 -4.47
C ARG A 49 6.25 -3.17 -4.93
N ASP A 50 7.36 -2.44 -5.08
CA ASP A 50 8.61 -2.97 -5.62
C ASP A 50 9.23 -3.99 -4.65
N SER A 51 8.97 -3.83 -3.34
CA SER A 51 9.44 -4.76 -2.30
C SER A 51 8.59 -6.03 -2.18
N VAL A 52 7.36 -6.01 -2.71
CA VAL A 52 6.44 -7.16 -2.73
C VAL A 52 6.26 -7.74 -4.13
N GLY A 53 7.02 -7.26 -5.12
CA GLY A 53 7.01 -7.76 -6.50
C GLY A 53 5.73 -7.45 -7.27
N LEU A 54 5.02 -6.37 -6.92
CA LEU A 54 3.80 -5.94 -7.61
C LEU A 54 4.10 -4.80 -8.60
N SER A 55 3.54 -4.88 -9.80
CA SER A 55 3.61 -3.81 -10.78
C SER A 55 2.41 -2.85 -10.71
N LEU A 56 2.56 -1.63 -11.22
CA LEU A 56 1.45 -0.68 -11.34
C LEU A 56 0.37 -1.15 -12.32
N GLU A 57 0.78 -1.89 -13.36
CA GLU A 57 -0.14 -2.46 -14.36
C GLU A 57 -1.08 -3.50 -13.73
N GLU A 58 -0.59 -4.27 -12.76
CA GLU A 58 -1.41 -5.21 -12.00
C GLU A 58 -2.26 -4.52 -10.92
N LEU A 59 -1.70 -3.49 -10.27
CA LEU A 59 -2.37 -2.78 -9.17
C LEU A 59 -3.51 -1.88 -9.65
N ARG A 60 -3.37 -1.25 -10.82
CA ARG A 60 -4.36 -0.33 -11.36
C ARG A 60 -5.76 -0.94 -11.50
N PRO A 61 -5.97 -2.05 -12.24
CA PRO A 61 -7.29 -2.64 -12.42
C PRO A 61 -7.87 -3.14 -11.10
N ARG A 62 -7.04 -3.66 -10.18
CA ARG A 62 -7.48 -4.12 -8.86
C ARG A 62 -7.96 -2.98 -7.96
N LEU A 63 -7.29 -1.83 -8.04
CA LEU A 63 -7.68 -0.63 -7.30
C LEU A 63 -9.02 -0.07 -7.82
N VAL A 64 -9.18 0.00 -9.15
CA VAL A 64 -10.42 0.44 -9.80
C VAL A 64 -11.58 -0.50 -9.46
N ASP A 65 -11.37 -1.82 -9.50
CA ASP A 65 -12.38 -2.80 -9.09
C ASP A 65 -12.77 -2.66 -7.60
N ALA A 66 -11.78 -2.46 -6.72
CA ALA A 66 -12.04 -2.25 -5.30
C ALA A 66 -12.85 -0.97 -5.03
N LEU A 67 -12.64 0.09 -5.82
CA LEU A 67 -13.43 1.32 -5.77
C LEU A 67 -14.86 1.10 -6.29
N ARG A 68 -15.01 0.46 -7.46
CA ARG A 68 -16.33 0.17 -8.06
C ARG A 68 -17.19 -0.75 -7.19
N SER A 69 -16.56 -1.73 -6.54
CA SER A 69 -17.24 -2.65 -5.62
C SER A 69 -17.52 -2.06 -4.23
N GLY A 70 -17.16 -0.80 -3.96
CA GLY A 70 -17.32 -0.16 -2.66
C GLY A 70 -16.43 -0.74 -1.56
N ARG A 71 -15.48 -1.61 -1.91
CA ARG A 71 -14.50 -2.16 -0.97
C ARG A 71 -13.54 -1.08 -0.48
N LEU A 72 -13.34 -0.01 -1.22
CA LEU A 72 -12.61 1.18 -0.80
C LEU A 72 -13.50 2.42 -0.93
N ASP A 73 -13.41 3.31 0.06
CA ASP A 73 -14.06 4.61 0.01
C ASP A 73 -13.17 5.62 -0.74
N PRO A 74 -13.65 6.23 -1.85
CA PRO A 74 -12.83 7.13 -2.67
C PRO A 74 -12.33 8.37 -1.91
N LEU A 75 -13.13 8.93 -1.01
CA LEU A 75 -12.77 10.14 -0.24
C LEU A 75 -11.70 9.81 0.80
N ARG A 76 -11.86 8.69 1.51
CA ARG A 76 -10.84 8.21 2.46
C ARG A 76 -9.56 7.82 1.74
N LEU A 77 -9.63 7.22 0.56
CA LEU A 77 -8.47 6.85 -0.23
C LEU A 77 -7.69 8.08 -0.69
N GLN A 78 -8.39 9.10 -1.18
CA GLN A 78 -7.79 10.38 -1.52
C GLN A 78 -7.11 11.04 -0.29
N ALA A 79 -7.78 11.04 0.86
CA ALA A 79 -7.21 11.60 2.10
C ALA A 79 -5.94 10.85 2.56
N MET A 80 -5.93 9.52 2.47
CA MET A 80 -4.75 8.73 2.81
C MET A 80 -3.61 8.95 1.82
N ALA A 81 -3.90 9.04 0.51
CA ALA A 81 -2.90 9.32 -0.50
C ALA A 81 -2.30 10.73 -0.32
N ALA A 82 -3.11 11.73 0.02
CA ALA A 82 -2.64 13.09 0.30
C ALA A 82 -1.69 13.15 1.51
N ALA A 83 -1.94 12.37 2.55
CA ALA A 83 -1.18 12.40 3.79
C ALA A 83 0.05 11.48 3.81
N TYR A 84 0.04 10.37 3.05
CA TYR A 84 1.02 9.30 3.19
C TYR A 84 1.71 8.87 1.89
N ALA A 85 1.22 9.29 0.73
CA ALA A 85 1.82 8.91 -0.56
C ALA A 85 2.79 9.99 -1.09
N THR A 86 3.73 9.55 -1.91
CA THR A 86 4.50 10.41 -2.81
C THR A 86 3.57 11.07 -3.84
N ALA A 87 4.03 12.16 -4.47
CA ALA A 87 3.25 12.86 -5.50
C ALA A 87 2.85 11.93 -6.66
N PHE A 88 3.74 11.02 -7.04
CA PHE A 88 3.49 10.03 -8.10
C PHE A 88 2.34 9.07 -7.73
N HIS A 89 2.40 8.43 -6.57
CA HIS A 89 1.33 7.51 -6.15
C HIS A 89 0.02 8.23 -5.82
N ARG A 90 0.09 9.49 -5.35
CA ARG A 90 -1.10 10.32 -5.20
C ARG A 90 -1.81 10.52 -6.54
N HIS A 91 -1.08 10.88 -7.58
CA HIS A 91 -1.67 11.04 -8.91
C HIS A 91 -2.26 9.73 -9.44
N PHE A 92 -1.54 8.62 -9.23
CA PHE A 92 -2.03 7.28 -9.58
C PHE A 92 -3.38 6.95 -8.91
N VAL A 93 -3.54 7.29 -7.62
CA VAL A 93 -4.79 7.12 -6.87
C VAL A 93 -5.90 8.02 -7.42
N GLU A 94 -5.60 9.30 -7.67
CA GLU A 94 -6.56 10.25 -8.24
C GLU A 94 -7.08 9.78 -9.60
N ASP A 95 -6.20 9.25 -10.44
CA ASP A 95 -6.56 8.68 -11.73
C ASP A 95 -7.47 7.45 -11.59
N ALA A 96 -7.14 6.54 -10.67
CA ALA A 96 -7.95 5.35 -10.41
C ALA A 96 -9.35 5.72 -9.87
N ILE A 97 -9.44 6.75 -9.01
CA ILE A 97 -10.72 7.29 -8.53
C ILE A 97 -11.53 7.88 -9.70
N ARG A 98 -10.89 8.61 -10.62
CA ARG A 98 -11.55 9.16 -11.80
C ARG A 98 -12.08 8.07 -12.73
N GLU A 99 -11.34 6.98 -12.89
CA GLU A 99 -11.71 5.83 -13.73
C GLU A 99 -12.81 4.94 -13.12
N ALA A 100 -12.93 4.93 -11.79
CA ALA A 100 -13.93 4.14 -11.09
C ALA A 100 -15.32 4.81 -11.02
N ARG A 101 -15.41 6.10 -11.36
CA ARG A 101 -16.68 6.84 -11.51
C ARG A 101 -17.38 6.49 -12.81
#